data_AF-A0A0R3WA96-F1
#
_entry.id   AF-A0A0R3WA96-F1
#
_cell.length_a   1.000
_cell.length_b   1.000
_cell.length_c   1.000
_cell.angle_alpha   90.00
_cell.angle_beta   90.00
_cell.angle_gamma   90.00
#
_symmetry.space_group_name_H-M   'P 1'
#
loop_
_entity.id
_entity.type
_entity.pdbx_description
1 polymer ?
#
loop_
_entity_poly.entity_id
_entity_poly.type
_entity_poly.pdbx_seq_one_letter_code
_entity_poly.pdbx_strand_id
1 'polypeptide(L)'
;MNLFAKRKTPQEQLRENNRALQRTMRELDRERQRLENEQVKITNDIRRMAKQNQMETVKIMAKDLVRTRTYITKLVKMRASIQAISLNMQTLKSTAQMSDSMKQVARTLTQMNKQMNLPALQKTLREFEKESSKMEMKQEMISDAMDDVFDQEGDDEATEGVVQQVLDELGIELSDGLHGLPTMAGTIGGPEGANNRGEAMPVPAGADPAASAETDELEARLRNLKR
;
A
#
# COMPACT_ATOMS: atom_id res chain seq x y z
N MET A 1 -15.18 26.22 -37.40
CA MET A 1 -16.06 26.20 -36.20
C MET A 1 -17.27 25.36 -36.56
N ASN A 2 -17.33 24.10 -36.14
CA ASN A 2 -18.34 23.15 -36.65
C ASN A 2 -19.69 23.36 -35.93
N LEU A 3 -20.62 24.03 -36.64
CA LEU A 3 -22.00 24.32 -36.20
C LEU A 3 -22.96 23.11 -36.21
N PHE A 4 -22.47 21.90 -36.52
CA PHE A 4 -23.27 20.67 -36.61
C PHE A 4 -22.86 19.57 -35.60
N ALA A 5 -22.16 19.93 -34.53
CA ALA A 5 -21.90 18.97 -33.46
C ALA A 5 -23.21 18.72 -32.67
N LYS A 6 -23.90 17.61 -32.95
CA LYS A 6 -25.00 17.12 -32.10
C LYS A 6 -24.51 17.08 -30.65
N ARG A 7 -25.29 17.67 -29.72
CA ARG A 7 -25.01 17.55 -28.29
C ARG A 7 -24.94 16.06 -27.95
N LYS A 8 -23.81 15.62 -27.40
CA LYS A 8 -23.58 14.22 -27.03
C LYS A 8 -24.72 13.77 -26.11
N THR A 9 -25.27 12.60 -26.39
CA THR A 9 -26.27 11.99 -25.51
C THR A 9 -25.65 11.68 -24.14
N PRO A 10 -26.43 11.62 -23.05
CA PRO A 10 -25.91 11.22 -21.75
C PRO A 10 -25.14 9.88 -21.80
N GLN A 11 -25.60 8.93 -22.62
CA GLN A 11 -24.91 7.65 -22.81
C GLN A 11 -23.56 7.79 -23.53
N GLU A 12 -23.44 8.70 -24.51
CA GLU A 12 -22.17 8.99 -25.18
C GLU A 12 -21.19 9.69 -24.24
N GLN A 13 -21.66 10.62 -23.42
CA GLN A 13 -20.85 11.30 -22.40
C GLN A 13 -20.32 10.29 -21.36
N LEU A 14 -21.16 9.37 -20.87
CA LEU A 14 -20.76 8.30 -19.96
C LEU A 14 -19.68 7.40 -20.57
N ARG A 15 -19.80 7.04 -21.85
CA ARG A 15 -18.81 6.23 -22.57
C ARG A 15 -17.48 6.95 -22.75
N GLU A 16 -17.52 8.23 -23.11
CA GLU A 16 -16.32 9.05 -23.27
C GLU A 16 -15.59 9.25 -21.95
N ASN A 17 -16.33 9.57 -20.88
CA ASN A 17 -15.78 9.71 -19.54
C ASN A 17 -15.14 8.40 -19.06
N ASN A 18 -15.78 7.24 -19.28
CA ASN A 18 -15.18 5.95 -18.92
C ASN A 18 -13.87 5.70 -19.68
N ARG A 19 -13.80 6.04 -20.98
CA ARG A 19 -12.55 5.96 -21.75
C ARG A 19 -11.49 6.95 -21.28
N ALA A 20 -11.88 8.13 -20.80
CA ALA A 20 -10.94 9.09 -20.22
C ALA A 20 -10.37 8.55 -18.89
N LEU A 21 -11.24 8.09 -17.98
CA LEU A 21 -10.84 7.47 -16.71
C LEU A 21 -9.88 6.28 -16.93
N GLN A 22 -10.16 5.40 -17.90
CA GLN A 22 -9.26 4.29 -18.24
C GLN A 22 -7.89 4.74 -18.77
N ARG A 23 -7.83 5.84 -19.52
CA ARG A 23 -6.56 6.42 -19.97
C ARG A 23 -5.78 6.97 -18.78
N THR A 24 -6.44 7.73 -17.90
CA THR A 24 -5.84 8.28 -16.69
C THR A 24 -5.32 7.18 -15.77
N MET A 25 -6.05 6.07 -15.57
CA MET A 25 -5.56 4.93 -14.78
C MET A 25 -4.23 4.38 -15.33
N ARG A 26 -4.10 4.22 -16.66
CA ARG A 26 -2.85 3.74 -17.29
C ARG A 26 -1.72 4.77 -17.23
N GLU A 27 -2.05 6.06 -17.23
CA GLU A 27 -1.07 7.13 -17.04
C GLU A 27 -0.54 7.12 -15.61
N LEU A 28 -1.41 6.98 -14.61
CA LEU A 28 -1.01 6.83 -13.21
C LEU A 28 -0.17 5.58 -13.00
N ASP A 29 -0.55 4.43 -13.57
CA ASP A 29 0.24 3.19 -13.44
C ASP A 29 1.64 3.33 -14.08
N ARG A 30 1.75 4.05 -15.21
CA ARG A 30 3.05 4.34 -15.86
C ARG A 30 3.91 5.28 -15.03
N GLU A 31 3.32 6.34 -14.47
CA GLU A 31 4.04 7.27 -13.62
C GLU A 31 4.48 6.60 -12.30
N ARG A 32 3.63 5.75 -11.72
CA ARG A 32 3.99 4.92 -10.56
C ARG A 32 5.21 4.07 -10.85
N GLN A 33 5.22 3.35 -11.99
CA GLN A 33 6.37 2.52 -12.36
C GLN A 33 7.65 3.34 -12.57
N ARG A 34 7.52 4.57 -13.08
CA ARG A 34 8.64 5.49 -13.24
C ARG A 34 9.25 5.87 -11.89
N LEU A 35 8.40 6.25 -10.93
CA LEU A 35 8.83 6.60 -9.57
C LEU A 35 9.37 5.40 -8.81
N GLU A 36 8.81 4.20 -8.99
CA GLU A 36 9.37 2.96 -8.41
C GLU A 36 10.80 2.69 -8.93
N ASN A 37 11.05 2.90 -10.22
CA ASN A 37 12.40 2.76 -10.78
C ASN A 37 13.36 3.83 -10.24
N GLU A 38 12.87 5.06 -10.04
CA GLU A 38 13.63 6.15 -9.45
C GLU A 38 13.94 5.88 -7.97
N GLN A 39 12.99 5.36 -7.21
CA GLN A 39 13.16 4.91 -5.82
C GLN A 39 14.31 3.90 -5.71
N VAL A 40 14.39 2.93 -6.62
CA VAL A 40 15.49 1.94 -6.66
C VAL A 40 16.84 2.62 -6.94
N LYS A 41 16.89 3.61 -7.85
CA LYS A 41 18.12 4.37 -8.14
C LYS A 41 18.57 5.17 -6.92
N ILE A 42 17.68 5.95 -6.31
CA ILE A 42 17.97 6.73 -5.11
C ILE A 42 18.47 5.82 -3.99
N THR A 43 17.84 4.65 -3.81
CA THR A 43 18.28 3.65 -2.81
C THR A 43 19.72 3.18 -3.05
N ASN A 44 20.07 2.89 -4.30
CA ASN A 44 21.43 2.45 -4.66
C ASN A 44 22.45 3.59 -4.50
N ASP A 45 22.07 4.81 -4.83
CA ASP A 45 22.93 5.98 -4.66
C ASP A 45 23.14 6.28 -3.17
N ILE A 46 22.12 6.20 -2.31
CA ILE A 46 22.23 6.31 -0.85
C ILE A 46 23.27 5.31 -0.32
N ARG A 47 23.19 4.03 -0.73
CA ARG A 47 24.18 3.00 -0.35
C ARG A 47 25.59 3.34 -0.82
N ARG A 48 25.75 3.91 -2.02
CA ARG A 48 27.06 4.32 -2.56
C ARG A 48 27.64 5.48 -1.76
N MET A 49 26.85 6.52 -1.49
CA MET A 49 27.30 7.72 -0.76
C MET A 49 27.59 7.41 0.71
N ALA A 50 26.82 6.49 1.32
CA ALA A 50 27.08 6.01 2.68
C ALA A 50 28.45 5.31 2.80
N LYS A 51 28.81 4.45 1.83
CA LYS A 51 30.14 3.82 1.78
C LYS A 51 31.29 4.81 1.61
N GLN A 52 31.01 5.96 0.99
CA GLN A 52 31.97 7.05 0.83
C GLN A 52 32.02 7.99 2.05
N ASN A 53 31.29 7.65 3.12
CA ASN A 53 31.17 8.43 4.35
C ASN A 53 30.61 9.86 4.13
N GLN A 54 29.82 10.07 3.07
CA GLN A 54 29.20 11.36 2.73
C GLN A 54 27.82 11.50 3.38
N MET A 55 27.80 11.59 4.71
CA MET A 55 26.58 11.43 5.48
C MET A 55 25.58 12.59 5.35
N GLU A 56 26.05 13.80 5.05
CA GLU A 56 25.17 14.94 4.74
C GLU A 56 24.39 14.71 3.44
N THR A 57 25.05 14.20 2.40
CA THR A 57 24.38 13.85 1.14
C THR A 57 23.41 12.68 1.33
N VAL A 58 23.79 11.67 2.12
CA VAL A 58 22.91 10.54 2.47
C VAL A 58 21.62 11.03 3.14
N LYS A 59 21.69 11.98 4.08
CA LYS A 59 20.50 12.57 4.72
C LYS A 59 19.59 13.28 3.71
N ILE A 60 20.15 14.04 2.77
CA ILE A 60 19.36 14.72 1.73
C ILE A 60 18.68 13.70 0.81
N MET A 61 19.42 12.69 0.35
CA MET A 61 18.88 11.65 -0.53
C MET A 61 17.85 10.77 0.19
N ALA A 62 18.00 10.53 1.49
CA ALA A 62 17.01 9.81 2.28
C ALA A 62 15.69 10.60 2.40
N LYS A 63 15.74 11.93 2.57
CA LYS A 63 14.54 12.79 2.50
C LYS A 63 13.85 12.69 1.14
N ASP A 64 14.63 12.67 0.06
CA ASP A 64 14.09 12.49 -1.29
C ASP A 64 13.43 11.11 -1.47
N LEU A 65 14.07 10.05 -0.97
CA LEU A 65 13.52 8.69 -0.99
C LEU A 65 12.16 8.61 -0.27
N VAL A 66 12.04 9.24 0.90
CA VAL A 66 10.77 9.30 1.65
C VAL A 66 9.70 10.02 0.82
N ARG A 67 10.02 11.17 0.22
CA ARG A 67 9.08 11.88 -0.65
C ARG A 67 8.63 11.02 -1.82
N THR A 68 9.56 10.35 -2.51
CA THR A 68 9.23 9.44 -3.63
C THR A 68 8.30 8.32 -3.17
N ARG A 69 8.55 7.69 -2.01
CA ARG A 69 7.66 6.66 -1.44
C ARG A 69 6.26 7.22 -1.16
N THR A 70 6.15 8.42 -0.58
CA THR A 70 4.86 9.08 -0.33
C THR A 70 4.13 9.38 -1.64
N TYR A 71 4.82 9.87 -2.67
CA TYR A 71 4.23 10.09 -4.00
C TYR A 71 3.71 8.80 -4.63
N ILE A 72 4.46 7.68 -4.54
CA ILE A 72 4.01 6.37 -5.02
C ILE A 72 2.72 5.96 -4.30
N THR A 73 2.67 6.06 -2.97
CA THR A 73 1.46 5.77 -2.17
C THR A 73 0.28 6.65 -2.62
N LYS A 74 0.51 7.95 -2.83
CA LYS A 74 -0.51 8.88 -3.33
C LYS A 74 -1.04 8.48 -4.70
N LEU A 75 -0.18 8.05 -5.63
CA LEU A 75 -0.60 7.56 -6.95
C LEU A 75 -1.44 6.28 -6.84
N VAL A 76 -1.10 5.37 -5.93
CA VAL A 76 -1.89 4.16 -5.67
C VAL A 76 -3.28 4.52 -5.14
N LYS A 77 -3.37 5.43 -4.17
CA LYS A 77 -4.65 5.94 -3.65
C LYS A 77 -5.48 6.60 -4.76
N MET A 78 -4.88 7.50 -5.55
CA MET A 78 -5.55 8.14 -6.68
C MET A 78 -6.07 7.13 -7.71
N ARG A 79 -5.28 6.10 -8.06
CA ARG A 79 -5.70 5.04 -8.98
C ARG A 79 -6.89 4.26 -8.42
N ALA A 80 -6.90 3.96 -7.11
CA ALA A 80 -8.03 3.32 -6.45
C ALA A 80 -9.30 4.20 -6.50
N SER A 81 -9.18 5.50 -6.24
CA SER A 81 -10.31 6.44 -6.33
C SER A 81 -10.88 6.53 -7.75
N ILE A 82 -10.03 6.60 -8.78
CA ILE A 82 -10.49 6.60 -10.19
C ILE A 82 -11.18 5.27 -10.53
N GLN A 83 -10.65 4.15 -10.03
CA GLN A 83 -11.28 2.84 -10.22
C GLN A 83 -12.66 2.77 -9.57
N ALA A 84 -12.82 3.31 -8.36
CA ALA A 84 -14.13 3.42 -7.69
C ALA A 84 -15.11 4.28 -8.49
N ILE A 85 -14.67 5.44 -9.00
CA ILE A 85 -15.48 6.30 -9.88
C ILE A 85 -15.87 5.56 -11.16
N SER A 86 -14.96 4.78 -11.76
CA SER A 86 -15.24 3.98 -12.96
C SER A 86 -16.34 2.93 -12.71
N LEU A 87 -16.31 2.25 -11.55
CA LEU A 87 -17.34 1.30 -11.12
C LEU A 87 -18.69 1.99 -10.87
N ASN A 88 -18.68 3.14 -10.19
CA ASN A 88 -19.88 3.97 -10.02
C ASN A 88 -20.47 4.38 -11.38
N MET A 89 -19.62 4.77 -12.34
CA MET A 89 -20.04 5.10 -13.70
C MET A 89 -20.67 3.92 -14.45
N GLN A 90 -20.15 2.70 -14.25
CA GLN A 90 -20.72 1.47 -14.80
C GLN A 90 -22.09 1.16 -14.19
N THR A 91 -22.25 1.42 -12.88
CA THR A 91 -23.54 1.33 -12.19
C THR A 91 -24.53 2.35 -12.77
N LEU A 92 -24.14 3.62 -12.89
CA LEU A 92 -24.96 4.68 -13.50
C LEU A 92 -25.41 4.33 -14.92
N LYS A 93 -24.52 3.76 -15.75
CA LYS A 93 -24.86 3.29 -17.09
C LYS A 93 -25.94 2.21 -17.06
N SER A 94 -25.83 1.24 -16.14
CA SER A 94 -26.79 0.15 -16.00
C SER A 94 -28.15 0.66 -15.50
N THR A 95 -28.15 1.57 -14.53
CA THR A 95 -29.34 2.26 -14.03
C THR A 95 -30.02 3.08 -15.13
N ALA A 96 -29.25 3.80 -15.96
CA ALA A 96 -29.79 4.55 -17.10
C ALA A 96 -30.46 3.62 -18.13
N GLN A 97 -29.83 2.49 -18.46
CA GLN A 97 -30.41 1.49 -19.37
C GLN A 97 -31.69 0.85 -18.80
N MET A 98 -31.72 0.58 -17.49
CA MET A 98 -32.91 0.09 -16.80
C MET A 98 -34.02 1.13 -16.82
N SER A 99 -33.71 2.41 -16.56
CA SER A 99 -34.67 3.52 -16.64
C SER A 99 -35.25 3.67 -18.05
N ASP A 100 -34.43 3.57 -19.09
CA ASP A 100 -34.88 3.64 -20.49
C ASP A 100 -35.79 2.45 -20.84
N SER A 101 -35.46 1.24 -20.36
CA SER A 101 -36.29 0.04 -20.53
C SER A 101 -37.62 0.16 -19.76
N MET A 102 -37.58 0.66 -18.52
CA MET A 102 -38.77 0.93 -17.71
C MET A 102 -39.64 2.01 -18.34
N LYS A 103 -39.08 3.05 -18.96
CA LYS A 103 -39.85 4.02 -19.73
C LYS A 103 -40.58 3.35 -20.90
N GLN A 104 -39.94 2.41 -21.58
CA GLN A 104 -40.58 1.69 -22.68
C GLN A 104 -41.70 0.76 -22.19
N VAL A 105 -41.46 0.01 -21.11
CA VAL A 105 -42.49 -0.79 -20.44
C VAL A 105 -43.62 0.08 -19.94
N ALA A 106 -43.35 1.23 -19.31
CA ALA A 106 -44.36 2.17 -18.85
C ALA A 106 -45.17 2.75 -20.01
N ARG A 107 -44.55 3.03 -21.17
CA ARG A 107 -45.28 3.44 -22.38
C ARG A 107 -46.21 2.34 -22.89
N THR A 108 -45.73 1.11 -22.99
CA THR A 108 -46.55 -0.05 -23.40
C THR A 108 -47.67 -0.31 -22.39
N LEU A 109 -47.37 -0.24 -21.10
CA LEU A 109 -48.35 -0.36 -20.03
C LEU A 109 -49.34 0.79 -20.06
N THR A 110 -48.95 2.04 -20.35
CA THR A 110 -49.88 3.18 -20.47
C THR A 110 -50.78 3.00 -21.69
N GLN A 111 -50.24 2.49 -22.80
CA GLN A 111 -50.99 2.18 -24.01
C GLN A 111 -51.97 1.01 -23.81
N MET A 112 -51.59 0.02 -22.98
CA MET A 112 -52.47 -1.06 -22.51
C MET A 112 -53.43 -0.59 -21.38
N ASN A 113 -53.06 0.40 -20.56
CA ASN A 113 -53.84 0.91 -19.43
C ASN A 113 -54.98 1.82 -19.91
N LYS A 114 -54.80 2.49 -21.06
CA LYS A 114 -55.90 3.04 -21.85
C LYS A 114 -57.00 2.01 -22.16
N GLN A 115 -56.71 0.71 -22.04
CA GLN A 115 -57.66 -0.40 -22.13
C GLN A 115 -57.88 -1.16 -20.79
N MET A 116 -57.08 -0.93 -19.73
CA MET A 116 -57.30 -1.48 -18.36
C MET A 116 -56.66 -0.66 -17.21
N ASN A 117 -57.51 -0.15 -16.30
CA ASN A 117 -57.34 0.25 -14.87
C ASN A 117 -56.05 0.97 -14.36
N LEU A 118 -56.20 2.27 -14.02
CA LEU A 118 -55.20 3.20 -13.42
C LEU A 118 -54.54 2.84 -12.05
N PRO A 119 -55.11 2.05 -11.12
CA PRO A 119 -54.55 1.92 -9.75
C PRO A 119 -53.17 1.26 -9.64
N ALA A 120 -52.81 0.37 -10.57
CA ALA A 120 -51.54 -0.37 -10.50
C ALA A 120 -50.32 0.53 -10.77
N LEU A 121 -50.45 1.53 -11.66
CA LEU A 121 -49.37 2.45 -12.03
C LEU A 121 -48.91 3.33 -10.85
N GLN A 122 -49.86 3.83 -10.04
CA GLN A 122 -49.56 4.62 -8.84
C GLN A 122 -48.81 3.81 -7.76
N LYS A 123 -48.99 2.49 -7.73
CA LYS A 123 -48.27 1.61 -6.81
C LYS A 123 -46.81 1.46 -7.27
N THR A 124 -46.59 1.22 -8.56
CA THR A 124 -45.24 1.02 -9.13
C THR A 124 -44.38 2.28 -9.03
N LEU A 125 -44.97 3.46 -9.23
CA LEU A 125 -44.28 4.75 -9.04
C LEU A 125 -43.84 4.97 -7.59
N ARG A 126 -44.70 4.65 -6.62
CA ARG A 126 -44.37 4.73 -5.19
C ARG A 126 -43.28 3.74 -4.77
N GLU A 127 -43.32 2.51 -5.30
CA GLU A 127 -42.27 1.52 -5.06
C GLU A 127 -40.94 1.95 -5.67
N PHE A 128 -40.94 2.55 -6.86
CA PHE A 128 -39.73 3.11 -7.46
C PHE A 128 -39.14 4.26 -6.63
N GLU A 129 -39.97 5.19 -6.17
CA GLU A 129 -39.54 6.34 -5.36
C GLU A 129 -38.90 5.88 -4.03
N LYS A 130 -39.49 4.84 -3.41
CA LYS A 130 -38.96 4.22 -2.19
C LYS A 130 -37.62 3.52 -2.40
N GLU A 131 -37.46 2.81 -3.52
CA GLU A 131 -36.22 2.09 -3.82
C GLU A 131 -35.11 3.02 -4.32
N SER A 132 -35.47 4.12 -5.01
CA SER A 132 -34.54 5.17 -5.40
C SER A 132 -33.98 5.90 -4.17
N SER A 133 -34.82 6.22 -3.18
CA SER A 133 -34.40 6.82 -1.91
C SER A 133 -33.48 5.89 -1.10
N LYS A 134 -33.75 4.57 -1.08
CA LYS A 134 -32.81 3.60 -0.50
C LYS A 134 -31.46 3.56 -1.21
N MET A 135 -31.43 3.79 -2.53
CA MET A 135 -30.18 3.81 -3.28
C MET A 135 -29.35 5.06 -2.96
N GLU A 136 -30.01 6.21 -2.82
CA GLU A 136 -29.38 7.50 -2.47
C GLU A 136 -28.73 7.43 -1.08
N MET A 137 -29.43 6.86 -0.10
CA MET A 137 -28.91 6.62 1.25
C MET A 137 -27.70 5.66 1.29
N LYS A 138 -27.63 4.68 0.36
CA LYS A 138 -26.45 3.81 0.22
C LYS A 138 -25.27 4.55 -0.41
N GLN A 139 -25.54 5.55 -1.25
CA GLN A 139 -24.49 6.37 -1.86
C GLN A 139 -23.87 7.32 -0.83
N GLU A 140 -24.68 7.89 0.09
CA GLU A 140 -24.21 8.69 1.23
C GLU A 140 -23.31 7.86 2.16
N MET A 141 -23.71 6.63 2.52
CA MET A 141 -22.87 5.73 3.33
C MET A 141 -21.53 5.37 2.66
N ILE A 142 -21.48 5.34 1.33
CA ILE A 142 -20.23 5.14 0.58
C ILE A 142 -19.37 6.41 0.60
N SER A 143 -19.98 7.59 0.61
CA SER A 143 -19.28 8.88 0.70
C SER A 143 -18.64 9.06 2.07
N ASP A 144 -19.37 8.78 3.16
CA ASP A 144 -18.84 8.88 4.54
C ASP A 144 -17.69 7.90 4.79
N ALA A 145 -17.79 6.66 4.29
CA ALA A 145 -16.71 5.69 4.37
C ALA A 145 -15.48 6.08 3.52
N MET A 146 -15.65 6.98 2.55
CA MET A 146 -14.57 7.48 1.72
C MET A 146 -13.90 8.72 2.35
N ASP A 147 -14.66 9.58 3.03
CA ASP A 147 -14.14 10.72 3.80
C ASP A 147 -13.31 10.29 5.04
N ASP A 148 -13.70 9.23 5.75
CA ASP A 148 -12.91 8.66 6.86
C ASP A 148 -11.51 8.15 6.43
N VAL A 149 -11.32 7.87 5.14
CA VAL A 149 -10.03 7.45 4.57
C VAL A 149 -9.15 8.66 4.23
N PHE A 150 -9.73 9.86 4.08
CA PHE A 150 -9.00 11.08 3.72
C PHE A 150 -8.52 11.90 4.93
N ASP A 151 -9.10 11.73 6.12
CA ASP A 151 -8.86 12.60 7.28
C ASP A 151 -7.65 12.21 8.17
N GLN A 152 -6.78 11.27 7.72
CA GLN A 152 -5.59 10.85 8.48
C GLN A 152 -4.24 11.34 7.91
N GLU A 153 -4.21 12.16 6.86
CA GLU A 153 -2.96 12.67 6.29
C GLU A 153 -2.69 14.11 6.75
N GLY A 154 -2.46 14.27 8.05
CA GLY A 154 -1.98 15.49 8.67
C GLY A 154 -0.82 15.21 9.61
N ASP A 155 0.29 14.66 9.11
CA ASP A 155 1.54 14.69 9.87
C ASP A 155 2.78 14.65 8.96
N ASP A 156 3.09 15.81 8.36
CA ASP A 156 4.35 16.05 7.64
C ASP A 156 5.51 16.43 8.60
N GLU A 157 5.30 16.40 9.92
CA GLU A 157 6.27 16.93 10.90
C GLU A 157 7.25 15.87 11.46
N ALA A 158 7.06 14.59 11.13
CA ALA A 158 7.94 13.49 11.58
C ALA A 158 9.16 13.20 10.67
N THR A 159 9.73 14.20 9.99
CA THR A 159 10.69 13.95 8.88
C THR A 159 12.08 13.46 9.30
N GLU A 160 12.59 13.75 10.51
CA GLU A 160 13.91 13.27 10.92
C GLU A 160 13.89 11.82 11.43
N GLY A 161 12.87 11.44 12.21
CA GLY A 161 12.70 10.06 12.68
C GLY A 161 12.49 9.09 11.52
N VAL A 162 11.69 9.49 10.52
CA VAL A 162 11.45 8.67 9.32
C VAL A 162 12.72 8.51 8.48
N VAL A 163 13.56 9.55 8.39
CA VAL A 163 14.86 9.43 7.70
C VAL A 163 15.78 8.44 8.43
N GLN A 164 15.85 8.51 9.76
CA GLN A 164 16.65 7.55 10.54
C GLN A 164 16.15 6.12 10.35
N GLN A 165 14.84 5.90 10.41
CA GLN A 165 14.22 4.60 10.13
C GLN A 165 14.58 4.07 8.73
N VAL A 166 14.58 4.92 7.70
CA VAL A 166 14.97 4.52 6.34
C VAL A 166 16.46 4.16 6.26
N LEU A 167 17.33 4.84 6.99
CA LEU A 167 18.75 4.50 7.05
C LEU A 167 18.97 3.16 7.75
N ASP A 168 18.24 2.91 8.83
CA ASP A 168 18.25 1.64 9.56
C ASP A 168 17.71 0.49 8.69
N GLU A 169 16.61 0.70 7.94
CA GLU A 169 16.07 -0.25 6.94
C GLU A 169 17.10 -0.61 5.87
N LEU A 170 17.98 0.33 5.50
CA LEU A 170 19.02 0.13 4.52
C LEU A 170 20.30 -0.50 5.11
N GLY A 171 20.34 -0.72 6.42
CA GLY A 171 21.51 -1.23 7.13
C GLY A 171 22.68 -0.25 7.11
N ILE A 172 22.41 1.06 6.99
CA ILE A 172 23.42 2.10 7.04
C ILE A 172 23.45 2.60 8.47
N GLU A 173 24.25 1.95 9.31
CA GLU A 173 24.56 2.51 10.63
C GLU A 173 25.27 3.84 10.42
N LEU A 174 24.76 4.90 11.06
CA LEU A 174 25.44 6.18 11.15
C LEU A 174 26.71 5.93 11.98
N SER A 175 27.79 5.51 11.32
CA SER A 175 29.06 5.24 11.98
C SER A 175 29.59 6.55 12.52
N ASP A 176 29.22 6.88 13.74
CA ASP A 176 29.80 7.95 14.52
C ASP A 176 31.24 7.54 14.84
N GLY A 177 32.16 7.91 13.95
CA GLY A 177 33.54 8.30 14.26
C GLY A 177 34.44 7.38 15.09
N LEU A 178 34.15 6.08 15.30
CA LEU A 178 34.94 5.24 16.20
C LEU A 178 35.71 4.09 15.54
N HIS A 179 36.27 4.29 14.34
CA HIS A 179 37.32 3.40 13.80
C HIS A 179 38.53 4.22 13.35
N GLY A 180 39.29 4.67 14.35
CA GLY A 180 40.48 5.48 14.14
C GLY A 180 41.42 5.53 15.34
N LEU A 181 41.50 4.47 16.16
CA LEU A 181 42.60 4.30 17.12
C LEU A 181 42.92 2.79 17.25
N PRO A 182 44.12 2.33 16.86
CA PRO A 182 44.59 1.02 17.30
C PRO A 182 44.88 1.13 18.80
N THR A 183 44.04 0.51 19.63
CA THR A 183 44.41 0.24 21.02
C THR A 183 45.58 -0.75 21.01
N MET A 184 46.79 -0.20 21.08
CA MET A 184 47.97 -0.94 21.51
C MET A 184 47.72 -1.41 22.95
N ALA A 185 47.23 -2.64 23.11
CA ALA A 185 47.36 -3.43 24.33
C ALA A 185 48.40 -4.51 24.02
N GLY A 186 49.58 -4.33 24.62
CA GLY A 186 50.78 -5.04 24.24
C GLY A 186 50.80 -6.53 24.55
N THR A 187 51.78 -7.20 23.95
CA THR A 187 52.58 -8.28 24.54
C THR A 187 53.75 -8.56 23.57
N ILE A 188 54.85 -7.85 23.81
CA ILE A 188 56.14 -8.11 23.18
C ILE A 188 56.68 -9.45 23.75
N GLY A 189 57.26 -10.24 22.85
CA GLY A 189 57.71 -11.63 23.06
C GLY A 189 58.79 -11.88 24.12
N GLY A 190 58.99 -13.18 24.37
CA GLY A 190 59.93 -13.78 25.35
C GLY A 190 61.42 -13.66 24.96
N PRO A 191 62.33 -14.56 25.41
CA PRO A 191 62.13 -15.90 26.01
C PRO A 191 63.02 -16.20 27.25
N GLU A 192 62.84 -17.36 27.90
CA GLU A 192 63.89 -18.30 28.39
C GLU A 192 63.37 -19.23 29.52
N GLY A 193 63.71 -20.53 29.44
CA GLY A 193 63.50 -21.48 30.54
C GLY A 193 63.15 -22.90 30.09
N ALA A 194 64.15 -23.67 29.65
CA ALA A 194 64.05 -25.09 29.32
C ALA A 194 63.96 -25.99 30.57
N ASN A 195 63.07 -27.00 30.59
CA ASN A 195 63.42 -28.38 31.00
C ASN A 195 62.32 -29.43 30.74
N ASN A 196 62.73 -30.49 30.02
CA ASN A 196 62.39 -31.93 30.12
C ASN A 196 60.95 -32.52 30.16
N ARG A 197 60.66 -33.25 29.06
CA ARG A 197 60.39 -34.72 28.92
C ARG A 197 59.14 -35.41 29.52
N GLY A 198 58.48 -36.19 28.63
CA GLY A 198 57.76 -37.45 28.90
C GLY A 198 56.27 -37.40 28.55
N GLU A 199 55.84 -37.74 27.33
CA GLU A 199 55.44 -39.08 26.82
C GLU A 199 53.94 -39.42 26.95
N ALA A 200 53.42 -40.02 25.86
CA ALA A 200 52.22 -40.86 25.69
C ALA A 200 50.83 -40.23 25.36
N MET A 201 50.37 -40.53 24.13
CA MET A 201 48.95 -40.68 23.73
C MET A 201 48.38 -42.01 24.30
N PRO A 202 47.05 -42.20 24.54
CA PRO A 202 46.03 -42.36 23.49
C PRO A 202 44.58 -41.86 23.79
N VAL A 203 43.78 -41.73 22.73
CA VAL A 203 42.29 -41.60 22.66
C VAL A 203 41.56 -42.86 23.21
N PRO A 204 40.22 -42.96 23.50
CA PRO A 204 39.06 -42.19 22.95
C PRO A 204 37.83 -41.94 23.91
N ALA A 205 36.77 -41.33 23.34
CA ALA A 205 35.32 -41.46 23.66
C ALA A 205 34.70 -40.79 24.91
N GLY A 206 33.63 -40.01 24.69
CA GLY A 206 32.69 -39.61 25.74
C GLY A 206 31.78 -38.46 25.32
N ALA A 207 30.48 -38.72 25.19
CA ALA A 207 29.43 -37.77 24.85
C ALA A 207 29.13 -36.80 26.01
N ASP A 208 28.94 -35.51 25.69
CA ASP A 208 28.50 -34.50 26.65
C ASP A 208 26.98 -34.59 26.92
N PRO A 209 26.53 -34.64 28.20
CA PRO A 209 25.12 -34.74 28.59
C PRO A 209 24.48 -33.36 28.91
N ALA A 210 24.89 -32.29 28.24
CA ALA A 210 24.44 -30.92 28.57
C ALA A 210 23.20 -30.44 27.78
N ALA A 211 22.70 -31.22 26.82
CA ALA A 211 21.61 -30.80 25.91
C ALA A 211 20.20 -31.24 26.35
N SER A 212 20.05 -32.04 27.43
CA SER A 212 18.75 -32.60 27.86
C SER A 212 18.08 -31.85 29.02
N ALA A 213 18.73 -30.86 29.63
CA ALA A 213 18.15 -30.11 30.75
C ALA A 213 17.27 -28.93 30.30
N GLU A 214 17.58 -28.30 29.16
CA GLU A 214 16.82 -27.14 28.66
C GLU A 214 15.51 -27.54 27.95
N THR A 215 15.44 -28.76 27.40
CA THR A 215 14.23 -29.25 26.73
C THR A 215 13.11 -29.60 27.70
N ASP A 216 13.46 -30.10 28.89
CA ASP A 216 12.49 -30.52 29.92
C ASP A 216 11.82 -29.30 30.60
N GLU A 217 12.54 -28.18 30.73
CA GLU A 217 12.00 -26.95 31.31
C GLU A 217 11.00 -26.24 30.36
N LEU A 218 11.23 -26.33 29.04
CA LEU A 218 10.34 -25.80 28.01
C LEU A 218 9.03 -26.60 27.91
N GLU A 219 9.09 -27.93 28.06
CA GLU A 219 7.88 -28.78 28.08
C GLU A 219 7.00 -28.52 29.31
N ALA A 220 7.61 -28.26 30.48
CA ALA A 220 6.88 -27.93 31.70
C ALA A 220 6.15 -26.58 31.58
N ARG A 221 6.76 -25.57 30.94
CA ARG A 221 6.13 -24.26 30.67
C ARG A 221 4.97 -24.35 29.68
N LEU A 222 5.07 -25.21 28.66
CA LEU A 222 3.98 -25.44 27.69
C LEU A 222 2.75 -26.11 28.30
N ARG A 223 2.91 -26.95 29.32
CA ARG A 223 1.78 -27.60 30.02
C ARG A 223 1.00 -26.63 30.91
N ASN A 224 1.66 -25.63 31.50
CA ASN A 224 1.01 -24.61 32.31
C ASN A 224 0.19 -23.58 31.52
N LEU A 225 0.37 -23.49 30.20
CA LEU A 225 -0.39 -22.58 29.34
C LEU A 225 -1.66 -23.21 28.72
N LYS A 226 -1.84 -24.52 28.90
CA LYS A 226 -2.97 -25.30 28.34
C LYS A 226 -4.02 -25.70 29.38
N ARG A 227 -4.06 -25.01 30.54
CA ARG A 227 -5.07 -25.22 31.58
C ARG A 227 -5.86 -23.96 31.85
#